data_AF-A0A4Y9P1K5-F1
#
_entry.id   AF-A0A4Y9P1K5-F1
#
_cell.length_a   1.000
_cell.length_b   1.000
_cell.length_c   1.000
_cell.angle_alpha   90.00
_cell.angle_beta   90.00
_cell.angle_gamma   90.00
#
_symmetry.space_group_name_H-M   'P 1'
#
loop_
_entity.id
_entity.type
_entity.pdbx_description
1 polymer ?
#
loop_
_entity_poly.entity_id
_entity_poly.type
_entity_poly.pdbx_seq_one_letter_code
_entity_poly.pdbx_strand_id
1 'polypeptide(L)'
;AEAAAAAAGPGQGTNAPVAPAGSYKDYALQKLGGAGSEFSCLENLWGKESGWNPNAQNPSSTAYGIAQFLDSTWAGTGIAKTSDGYRQIDAGLIYIENRFGSPCGAWAHSQSKGWY
;
A
#
# COMPACT_ATOMS: atom_id res chain seq x y z
N ALA A 1 9.87 13.10 -29.87
CA ALA A 1 8.69 13.98 -29.83
C ALA A 1 7.47 13.08 -30.06
N GLU A 2 6.70 12.74 -29.02
CA GLU A 2 5.55 13.52 -28.50
C GLU A 2 4.40 13.58 -29.53
N ALA A 3 3.11 13.49 -29.23
CA ALA A 3 2.28 13.01 -28.12
C ALA A 3 0.83 13.24 -28.61
N ALA A 4 -0.14 12.39 -28.24
CA ALA A 4 -1.57 12.70 -28.17
C ALA A 4 -2.28 11.50 -27.52
N ALA A 5 -2.66 11.55 -26.23
CA ALA A 5 -3.85 12.20 -25.68
C ALA A 5 -5.16 11.68 -26.31
N ALA A 6 -5.72 10.62 -25.71
CA ALA A 6 -7.09 10.17 -25.96
C ALA A 6 -7.94 10.43 -24.71
N ALA A 7 -9.04 11.16 -24.93
CA ALA A 7 -9.98 11.66 -23.95
C ALA A 7 -10.77 10.55 -23.23
N ALA A 8 -10.96 10.70 -21.92
CA ALA A 8 -12.01 10.01 -21.16
C ALA A 8 -13.03 11.07 -20.71
N GLY A 9 -14.26 10.94 -21.19
CA GLY A 9 -15.39 11.80 -20.82
C GLY A 9 -15.83 11.64 -19.36
N PRO A 10 -16.74 12.49 -18.85
CA PRO A 10 -17.19 12.44 -17.48
C PRO A 10 -18.18 11.29 -17.31
N GLY A 11 -17.69 10.12 -16.90
CA GLY A 11 -18.52 8.99 -16.48
C GLY A 11 -19.00 9.20 -15.05
N GLN A 12 -20.31 9.37 -14.90
CA GLN A 12 -20.99 9.37 -13.60
C GLN A 12 -20.86 8.01 -12.90
N GLY A 13 -20.53 8.02 -11.61
CA GLY A 13 -21.05 7.06 -10.63
C GLY A 13 -20.21 5.83 -10.33
N THR A 14 -19.17 5.98 -9.52
CA THR A 14 -19.05 5.12 -8.34
C THR A 14 -18.94 6.04 -7.13
N ASN A 15 -19.87 5.93 -6.18
CA ASN A 15 -19.69 6.47 -4.84
C ASN A 15 -18.65 5.58 -4.13
N ALA A 16 -17.42 5.52 -4.65
CA ALA A 16 -16.29 5.11 -3.85
C ALA A 16 -16.14 6.20 -2.78
N PRO A 17 -15.96 5.86 -1.49
CA PRO A 17 -15.63 6.86 -0.50
C PRO A 17 -14.42 7.63 -1.03
N VAL A 18 -14.58 8.94 -1.22
CA VAL A 18 -13.47 9.82 -1.58
C VAL A 18 -12.44 9.62 -0.48
N ALA A 19 -11.29 9.08 -0.84
CA ALA A 19 -10.23 8.87 0.11
C ALA A 19 -9.92 10.20 0.83
N PRO A 20 -9.71 10.17 2.15
CA PRO A 20 -9.55 11.40 2.92
C PRO A 20 -8.42 12.24 2.35
N ALA A 21 -8.61 13.57 2.30
CA ALA A 21 -7.57 14.51 1.93
C ALA A 21 -6.50 14.53 3.04
N GLY A 22 -5.48 13.68 2.90
CA GLY A 22 -4.37 13.54 3.84
C GLY A 22 -3.21 12.81 3.17
N SER A 23 -2.05 12.76 3.80
CA SER A 23 -0.97 11.93 3.27
C SER A 23 -1.32 10.44 3.43
N TYR A 24 -0.76 9.57 2.59
CA TYR A 24 -0.87 8.11 2.76
C TYR A 24 -0.48 7.65 4.17
N LYS A 25 0.49 8.33 4.78
CA LYS A 25 0.93 8.10 6.15
C LYS A 25 -0.16 8.42 7.17
N ASP A 26 -0.84 9.56 7.02
CA ASP A 26 -1.93 9.96 7.92
C ASP A 26 -3.10 8.97 7.84
N TYR A 27 -3.45 8.52 6.64
CA TYR A 27 -4.47 7.49 6.47
C TYR A 27 -4.07 6.18 7.15
N ALA A 28 -2.83 5.71 6.95
CA ALA A 28 -2.35 4.50 7.61
C ALA A 28 -2.37 4.63 9.15
N LEU A 29 -1.95 5.78 9.70
CA LEU A 29 -2.03 6.05 11.14
C LEU A 29 -3.48 6.01 11.64
N GLN A 30 -4.43 6.59 10.90
CA GLN A 30 -5.85 6.53 11.23
C GLN A 30 -6.37 5.08 11.22
N LYS A 31 -5.99 4.28 10.23
CA LYS A 31 -6.38 2.86 10.13
C LYS A 31 -5.83 2.02 11.28
N LEU A 32 -4.71 2.41 11.86
CA LEU A 32 -4.13 1.82 13.07
C LEU A 32 -4.75 2.38 14.38
N GLY A 33 -5.82 3.17 14.30
CA GLY A 33 -6.48 3.75 15.48
C GLY A 33 -5.65 4.83 16.19
N GLY A 34 -4.68 5.44 15.50
CA GLY A 34 -3.75 6.42 16.10
C GLY A 34 -2.61 5.80 16.90
N ALA A 35 -2.38 4.49 16.79
CA ALA A 35 -1.28 3.79 17.45
C ALA A 35 0.08 4.20 16.85
N GLY A 36 0.72 5.23 17.44
CA GLY A 36 1.98 5.78 16.95
C GLY A 36 3.13 4.77 16.88
N SER A 37 3.21 3.80 17.81
CA SER A 37 4.26 2.78 17.81
C SER A 37 4.13 1.81 16.63
N GLU A 38 2.92 1.32 16.36
CA GLU A 38 2.64 0.46 15.20
C GLU A 38 2.86 1.23 13.90
N PHE A 39 2.46 2.50 13.87
CA PHE A 39 2.70 3.35 12.72
C PHE A 39 4.20 3.57 12.45
N SER A 40 5.03 3.81 13.47
CA SER A 40 6.48 3.95 13.27
C SER A 40 7.11 2.67 12.70
N CYS A 41 6.64 1.50 13.11
CA CYS A 41 7.07 0.22 12.50
C CYS A 41 6.64 0.14 11.03
N LEU A 42 5.39 0.48 10.72
CA LEU A 42 4.86 0.49 9.36
C LEU A 42 5.58 1.49 8.45
N GLU A 43 5.86 2.69 8.97
CA GLU A 43 6.54 3.77 8.26
C GLU A 43 7.94 3.35 7.83
N ASN A 44 8.71 2.73 8.72
CA ASN A 44 10.02 2.19 8.40
C ASN A 44 9.94 1.02 7.41
N LEU A 45 8.95 0.13 7.60
CA LEU A 45 8.75 -1.04 6.75
C LEU A 45 8.46 -0.62 5.31
N TRP A 46 7.37 0.09 5.05
CA TRP A 46 7.00 0.54 3.70
C TRP A 46 7.90 1.65 3.16
N GLY A 47 8.58 2.37 4.04
CA GLY A 47 9.66 3.28 3.68
C GLY A 47 10.80 2.56 2.95
N LYS A 48 11.22 1.38 3.43
CA LYS A 48 12.23 0.55 2.75
C LYS A 48 11.74 -0.05 1.44
N GLU A 49 10.45 -0.36 1.33
CA GLU A 49 9.90 -1.01 0.14
C GLU A 49 9.82 -0.05 -1.06
N SER A 50 9.18 1.11 -0.87
CA SER A 50 8.81 2.01 -1.96
C SER A 50 9.02 3.48 -1.65
N GLY A 51 9.38 3.82 -0.40
CA GLY A 51 9.32 5.20 0.07
C GLY A 51 7.89 5.77 0.08
N TRP A 52 6.88 4.93 0.29
CA TRP A 52 5.45 5.29 0.25
C TRP A 52 4.93 5.74 -1.14
N ASN A 53 5.59 5.32 -2.22
CA ASN A 53 5.15 5.62 -3.59
C ASN A 53 4.14 4.57 -4.11
N PRO A 54 2.87 4.94 -4.38
CA PRO A 54 1.88 4.00 -4.89
C PRO A 54 2.11 3.54 -6.33
N ASN A 55 3.00 4.22 -7.07
CA ASN A 55 3.38 3.85 -8.42
C ASN A 55 4.76 3.20 -8.49
N ALA A 56 5.36 2.82 -7.36
CA ALA A 56 6.59 2.07 -7.36
C ALA A 56 6.38 0.74 -8.10
N GLN A 57 7.17 0.51 -9.15
CA GLN A 57 7.16 -0.72 -9.93
C GLN A 57 8.57 -1.30 -9.92
N ASN A 58 8.69 -2.56 -9.53
CA ASN A 58 9.95 -3.27 -9.68
C ASN A 58 10.09 -3.74 -11.15
N PRO A 59 11.17 -3.42 -11.88
CA PRO A 59 11.33 -3.82 -13.28
C PRO A 59 11.63 -5.31 -13.46
N SER A 60 12.09 -6.02 -12.42
CA SER A 60 12.48 -7.43 -12.50
C SER A 60 11.50 -8.40 -11.83
N SER A 61 10.39 -7.90 -11.29
CA SER A 61 9.37 -8.73 -10.63
C SER A 61 7.97 -8.12 -10.75
N THR A 62 6.97 -8.82 -10.24
CA THR A 62 5.57 -8.32 -10.21
C THR A 62 5.30 -7.37 -9.05
N ALA A 63 6.31 -7.07 -8.22
CA ALA A 63 6.20 -6.20 -7.05
C ALA A 63 5.75 -4.79 -7.45
N TYR A 64 4.69 -4.31 -6.81
CA TYR A 64 4.05 -3.04 -7.14
C TYR A 64 3.46 -2.34 -5.92
N GLY A 65 3.56 -1.00 -5.91
CA GLY A 65 2.90 -0.11 -4.97
C GLY A 65 3.64 0.07 -3.65
N ILE A 66 2.96 0.71 -2.68
CA ILE A 66 3.52 1.13 -1.39
C ILE A 66 4.20 -0.04 -0.66
N ALA A 67 3.52 -1.19 -0.62
CA ALA A 67 3.98 -2.38 0.08
C ALA A 67 4.84 -3.32 -0.80
N GLN A 68 5.07 -2.99 -2.07
CA GLN A 68 5.82 -3.80 -3.05
C GLN A 68 5.29 -5.24 -3.18
N PHE A 69 3.98 -5.42 -3.15
CA PHE A 69 3.35 -6.74 -3.24
C PHE A 69 3.48 -7.36 -4.63
N LEU A 70 3.85 -8.65 -4.63
CA LEU A 70 3.72 -9.52 -5.80
C LEU A 70 2.26 -9.76 -6.15
N ASP A 71 1.98 -10.15 -7.39
CA ASP A 71 0.61 -10.46 -7.83
C ASP A 71 -0.06 -11.56 -6.97
N SER A 72 0.73 -12.54 -6.51
CA SER A 72 0.25 -13.58 -5.59
C SER A 72 -0.13 -13.03 -4.21
N THR A 73 0.61 -12.05 -3.70
CA THR A 73 0.31 -11.41 -2.42
C THR A 73 -0.95 -10.56 -2.53
N TRP A 74 -1.11 -9.81 -3.63
CA TRP A 74 -2.33 -9.06 -3.93
C TRP A 74 -3.58 -9.94 -3.88
N ALA A 75 -3.53 -11.10 -4.53
CA ALA A 75 -4.66 -12.05 -4.55
C ALA A 75 -5.08 -12.50 -3.15
N GLY A 76 -4.14 -12.64 -2.21
CA GLY A 76 -4.40 -13.03 -0.83
C GLY A 76 -5.07 -11.94 0.03
N THR A 77 -5.06 -10.68 -0.40
CA THR A 77 -5.64 -9.56 0.36
C THR A 77 -7.15 -9.38 0.12
N GLY A 78 -7.71 -9.99 -0.93
CA GLY A 78 -9.07 -9.74 -1.38
C GLY A 78 -9.28 -8.38 -2.09
N ILE A 79 -8.22 -7.57 -2.22
CA ILE A 79 -8.23 -6.30 -2.96
C ILE A 79 -7.49 -6.50 -4.28
N ALA A 80 -8.14 -6.12 -5.39
CA ALA A 80 -7.51 -6.14 -6.70
C ALA A 80 -6.30 -5.18 -6.74
N LYS A 81 -5.21 -5.61 -7.39
CA LYS A 81 -4.02 -4.79 -7.64
C LYS A 81 -4.41 -3.46 -8.30
N THR A 82 -3.95 -2.36 -7.72
CA THR A 82 -4.44 -1.01 -8.05
C THR A 82 -3.37 0.06 -7.81
N SER A 83 -3.41 1.16 -8.56
CA SER A 83 -2.58 2.36 -8.37
C SER A 83 -3.15 3.34 -7.32
N ASP A 84 -4.34 3.07 -6.79
CA ASP A 84 -4.95 3.85 -5.71
C ASP A 84 -4.23 3.57 -4.38
N GLY A 85 -3.38 4.50 -3.94
CA GLY A 85 -2.55 4.36 -2.75
C GLY A 85 -3.34 4.06 -1.47
N TYR A 86 -4.57 4.54 -1.33
CA TYR A 86 -5.38 4.27 -0.15
C TYR A 86 -5.84 2.82 -0.10
N ARG A 87 -6.24 2.27 -1.25
CA ARG A 87 -6.55 0.84 -1.38
C ARG A 87 -5.30 -0.03 -1.18
N GLN A 88 -4.12 0.46 -1.57
CA GLN A 88 -2.86 -0.24 -1.29
C GLN A 88 -2.56 -0.29 0.22
N ILE A 89 -2.87 0.78 0.97
CA ILE A 89 -2.74 0.78 2.44
C ILE A 89 -3.70 -0.23 3.05
N ASP A 90 -4.97 -0.27 2.62
CA ASP A 90 -5.94 -1.26 3.11
C ASP A 90 -5.47 -2.69 2.84
N ALA A 91 -5.00 -2.99 1.62
CA ALA A 91 -4.46 -4.30 1.27
C ALA A 91 -3.22 -4.66 2.09
N GLY A 92 -2.32 -3.68 2.27
CA GLY A 92 -1.11 -3.83 3.04
C GLY A 92 -1.38 -4.17 4.51
N LEU A 93 -2.34 -3.49 5.14
CA LEU A 93 -2.72 -3.75 6.52
C LEU A 93 -3.38 -5.11 6.70
N ILE A 94 -4.27 -5.52 5.77
CA ILE A 94 -4.89 -6.86 5.77
C ILE A 94 -3.81 -7.95 5.71
N TYR A 95 -2.83 -7.80 4.81
CA TYR A 95 -1.74 -8.76 4.69
C TYR A 95 -0.91 -8.83 5.97
N ILE A 96 -0.54 -7.68 6.53
CA ILE A 96 0.26 -7.60 7.76
C ILE A 96 -0.46 -8.25 8.93
N GLU A 97 -1.74 -7.96 9.12
CA GLU A 97 -2.55 -8.57 10.18
C GLU A 97 -2.60 -10.10 10.03
N ASN A 98 -2.92 -10.59 8.83
CA ASN A 98 -3.05 -12.03 8.58
C ASN A 98 -1.74 -12.80 8.72
N ARG A 99 -0.60 -12.19 8.36
CA ARG A 99 0.70 -12.88 8.31
C ARG A 99 1.55 -12.68 9.55
N PHE A 100 1.49 -11.49 10.16
CA PHE A 100 2.38 -11.05 11.23
C PHE A 100 1.64 -10.59 12.49
N GLY A 101 0.32 -10.43 12.44
CA GLY A 101 -0.50 -9.94 13.54
C GLY A 101 -0.44 -8.42 13.72
N SER A 102 0.72 -7.79 13.54
CA SER A 102 0.86 -6.34 13.65
C SER A 102 1.97 -5.75 12.77
N PRO A 103 1.93 -4.44 12.44
CA PRO A 103 3.03 -3.74 11.78
C PRO A 103 4.39 -3.92 12.47
N CYS A 104 4.45 -3.87 13.80
CA CYS A 104 5.69 -4.13 14.52
C CYS A 104 6.15 -5.59 14.43
N GLY A 105 5.22 -6.56 14.38
CA GLY A 105 5.53 -7.96 14.08
C GLY A 105 6.15 -8.12 12.70
N ALA A 106 5.58 -7.46 11.69
CA ALA A 106 6.10 -7.46 10.32
C ALA A 106 7.48 -6.79 10.24
N TRP A 107 7.66 -5.65 10.92
CA TRP A 107 8.94 -4.95 10.97
C TRP A 107 10.04 -5.78 11.63
N ALA A 108 9.76 -6.43 12.75
CA ALA A 108 10.69 -7.34 13.40
C ALA A 108 11.08 -8.51 12.47
N HIS A 109 10.11 -9.08 11.75
CA HIS A 109 10.36 -10.12 10.76
C HIS A 109 11.26 -9.64 9.62
N SER A 110 10.96 -8.46 9.04
CA SER A 110 11.76 -7.82 7.99
C SER A 110 13.21 -7.62 8.41
N GLN A 111 13.44 -7.15 9.63
CA GLN A 111 14.80 -6.97 10.16
C GLN A 111 15.54 -8.31 10.35
N SER A 112 14.84 -9.38 10.72
CA SER A 112 15.44 -10.70 10.94
C SER A 112 15.69 -11.47 9.63
N LYS A 113 14.80 -11.37 8.66
CA LYS A 113 14.77 -12.23 7.46
C LYS A 113 15.10 -11.51 6.16
N GLY A 114 15.06 -10.18 6.15
CA GLY A 114 15.23 -9.37 4.94
C GLY A 114 13.99 -9.31 4.05
N TRP A 115 12.88 -9.93 4.45
CA TRP A 115 11.58 -9.91 3.78
C TRP A 115 10.46 -9.84 4.81
N TYR A 116 9.26 -9.46 4.36
CA TYR A 116 8.00 -9.57 5.08
C TYR A 116 6.90 -9.90 4.08
#